data_AF-A0A6P4J9T1-F1
#
_entry.id   AF-A0A6P4J9T1-F1
#
_cell.length_a   1.000
_cell.length_b   1.000
_cell.length_c   1.000
_cell.angle_alpha   90.00
_cell.angle_beta   90.00
_cell.angle_gamma   90.00
#
_symmetry.space_group_name_H-M   'P 1'
#
loop_
_entity.id
_entity.type
_entity.pdbx_description
1 polymer ?
#
loop_
_entity_poly.entity_id
_entity_poly.type
_entity_poly.pdbx_seq_one_letter_code
_entity_poly.pdbx_strand_id
1 'polypeptide(L)'
;MERRMCVHGKCVIKCSGEQKKLLLKERLSQQQPAIASLTKLHSNTTLFIFFLYYQGVAPKTLCRNRKQHQHIHKGPKSRVISGSGSRAKQFPPAPVQILQNMDSKGRNVIVCDNGTGFVKCGYAGSNFPTFIFPSMVGRPIIRAVNKIGDIEVKDLHVDDLMVGDEASQLRSLLEVSYPMENGVVRNWDDMCHVWDYTFGPKKMDIDPTNTKILLTEPPMNPTKNREKMIEVMFEKYGFDSTYIAIQAVLTLYAQGLISGVVVDSGDGVTHICPVYEEFALPHLTRRLDIAGRDITRYLIKLLLLRGYAFNHSADFETVRIMKEKLCYIGYDIEMEQRLALETTVLVESYTLPDGRVIKVGGERFEAPEALFQPHLINVEGPGIAELVFNTIQAADIDIRPELYKHIVLSGGSTMYPGLPSRLEREIKQLYLERVLKNDTEKLAKFKIRIEDPPRRKDMVFIGGAVLAEVTKDRDGFWMSKQEYQEQGLKVLQKLHKISH
;
A
#
# COMPACT_ATOMS: atom_id res chain seq x y z
N MET A 1 20.08 50.87 -10.79
CA MET A 1 21.38 50.78 -10.07
C MET A 1 21.07 50.69 -8.60
N GLU A 2 21.38 49.57 -7.94
CA GLU A 2 21.72 49.55 -6.51
C GLU A 2 22.53 48.28 -6.23
N ARG A 3 23.60 48.47 -5.48
CA ARG A 3 24.82 47.64 -5.48
C ARG A 3 24.64 46.34 -4.68
N ARG A 4 25.21 45.25 -5.21
CA ARG A 4 25.44 43.99 -4.48
C ARG A 4 26.67 44.15 -3.58
N MET A 5 26.53 43.83 -2.29
CA MET A 5 27.67 43.46 -1.43
C MET A 5 27.46 42.04 -0.92
N CYS A 6 28.45 41.19 -1.19
CA CYS A 6 28.54 39.81 -0.71
C CYS A 6 29.48 39.76 0.50
N VAL A 7 29.00 39.22 1.62
CA VAL A 7 29.85 38.70 2.71
C VAL A 7 29.16 37.44 3.28
N HIS A 8 29.84 36.29 3.18
CA HIS A 8 29.50 34.97 3.75
C HIS A 8 28.20 34.26 3.28
N GLY A 9 28.16 33.88 2.00
CA GLY A 9 27.66 32.55 1.61
C GLY A 9 26.18 32.17 1.82
N LYS A 10 25.25 33.12 2.05
CA LYS A 10 23.81 32.86 2.00
C LYS A 10 23.07 34.01 1.30
N CYS A 11 22.42 33.70 0.18
CA CYS A 11 21.56 34.63 -0.55
C CYS A 11 20.16 34.63 0.10
N VAL A 12 19.77 35.70 0.78
CA VAL A 12 18.44 35.86 1.38
C VAL A 12 17.68 36.95 0.61
N ILE A 13 16.65 36.57 -0.13
CA ILE A 13 15.71 37.51 -0.76
C ILE A 13 14.76 38.02 0.32
N LYS A 14 14.82 39.33 0.63
CA LYS A 14 13.89 40.01 1.54
C LYS A 14 12.71 40.53 0.72
N CYS A 15 11.58 39.83 0.69
CA CYS A 15 10.31 40.36 0.16
C CYS A 15 9.63 41.26 1.20
N SER A 16 9.22 42.47 0.79
CA SER A 16 8.47 43.42 1.61
C SER A 16 7.03 42.94 1.85
N GLY A 17 6.45 43.35 2.98
CA GLY A 17 5.15 42.86 3.47
C GLY A 17 3.93 43.18 2.59
N GLU A 18 4.05 44.06 1.61
CA GLU A 18 2.96 44.40 0.68
C GLU A 18 2.81 43.40 -0.47
N GLN A 19 3.90 42.78 -0.95
CA GLN A 19 3.83 41.74 -1.99
C GLN A 19 3.20 40.43 -1.48
N LYS A 20 3.32 40.12 -0.18
CA LYS A 20 2.66 38.95 0.43
C LYS A 20 1.14 39.10 0.55
N LYS A 21 0.62 40.33 0.64
CA LYS A 21 -0.84 40.58 0.69
C LYS A 21 -1.51 40.48 -0.68
N LEU A 22 -0.80 40.80 -1.76
CA LEU A 22 -1.33 40.68 -3.12
C LEU A 22 -1.43 39.21 -3.57
N LEU A 23 -0.39 38.40 -3.29
CA LEU A 23 -0.37 36.96 -3.59
C LEU A 23 -1.40 36.14 -2.80
N LEU A 24 -1.79 36.59 -1.60
CA LEU A 24 -2.86 35.94 -0.83
C LEU A 24 -4.26 36.28 -1.37
N LYS A 25 -4.45 37.48 -1.93
CA LYS A 25 -5.73 37.91 -2.52
C LYS A 25 -6.00 37.21 -3.85
N GLU A 26 -4.98 36.96 -4.67
CA GLU A 26 -5.12 36.18 -5.91
C GLU A 26 -5.36 34.68 -5.67
N ARG A 27 -4.80 34.11 -4.59
CA ARG A 27 -5.10 32.71 -4.21
C ARG A 27 -6.49 32.51 -3.62
N LEU A 28 -7.06 33.53 -2.97
CA LEU A 28 -8.41 33.46 -2.38
C LEU A 28 -9.53 33.72 -3.40
N SER A 29 -9.28 34.47 -4.48
CA SER A 29 -10.28 34.70 -5.53
C SER A 29 -10.44 33.52 -6.50
N GLN A 30 -9.45 32.63 -6.61
CA GLN A 30 -9.53 31.41 -7.43
C GLN A 30 -10.26 30.23 -6.76
N GLN A 31 -10.58 30.33 -5.46
CA GLN A 31 -11.29 29.27 -4.72
C GLN A 31 -12.81 29.51 -4.57
N GLN A 32 -13.37 30.59 -5.12
CA GLN A 32 -14.75 31.01 -4.84
C GLN A 32 -15.89 30.54 -5.78
N PRO A 33 -15.70 29.90 -6.96
CA PRO A 33 -16.86 29.35 -7.67
C PRO A 33 -17.27 27.92 -7.24
N ALA A 34 -16.50 27.23 -6.38
CA ALA A 34 -16.75 25.81 -6.04
C ALA A 34 -17.71 25.58 -4.85
N ILE A 35 -18.20 26.64 -4.19
CA ILE A 35 -19.04 26.53 -2.98
C ILE A 35 -20.53 26.81 -3.26
N ALA A 36 -20.87 27.29 -4.46
CA ALA A 36 -22.24 27.71 -4.79
C ALA A 36 -23.07 26.69 -5.60
N SER A 37 -22.51 25.57 -6.04
CA SER A 37 -23.21 24.59 -6.90
C SER A 37 -23.61 23.27 -6.20
N LEU A 38 -23.39 23.13 -4.89
CA LEU A 38 -23.63 21.86 -4.16
C LEU A 38 -24.71 21.94 -3.07
N THR A 39 -25.62 22.92 -3.13
CA THR A 39 -26.82 22.99 -2.26
C THR A 39 -28.08 22.37 -2.88
N LYS A 40 -27.96 21.64 -3.99
CA LYS A 40 -29.02 20.78 -4.51
C LYS A 40 -28.46 19.39 -4.81
N LEU A 41 -28.45 18.52 -3.79
CA LEU A 41 -28.92 17.14 -3.86
C LEU A 41 -28.85 16.55 -2.44
N HIS A 42 -29.93 15.89 -2.03
CA HIS A 42 -30.12 15.34 -0.68
C HIS A 42 -29.34 14.02 -0.46
N SER A 43 -29.10 13.75 0.83
CA SER A 43 -28.56 12.53 1.47
C SER A 43 -27.11 12.14 1.21
N ASN A 44 -26.18 12.71 1.99
CA ASN A 44 -25.09 11.99 2.70
C ASN A 44 -24.14 12.97 3.42
N THR A 45 -24.70 13.79 4.29
CA THR A 45 -23.93 14.76 5.11
C THR A 45 -23.03 14.09 6.16
N THR A 46 -23.28 12.82 6.50
CA THR A 46 -22.51 12.08 7.52
C THR A 46 -21.13 11.63 7.02
N LEU A 47 -20.99 11.28 5.74
CA LEU A 47 -19.71 10.82 5.17
C LEU A 47 -18.67 11.96 5.08
N PHE A 48 -19.13 13.16 4.72
CA PHE A 48 -18.24 14.30 4.45
C PHE A 48 -17.70 14.97 5.72
N ILE A 49 -18.52 15.02 6.78
CA ILE A 49 -18.11 15.59 8.08
C ILE A 49 -17.13 14.66 8.80
N PHE A 50 -17.30 13.34 8.69
CA PHE A 50 -16.34 12.38 9.23
C PHE A 50 -14.98 12.44 8.51
N PHE A 51 -14.98 12.65 7.19
CA PHE A 51 -13.76 12.74 6.38
C PHE A 51 -12.85 13.93 6.75
N LEU A 52 -13.43 15.09 7.09
CA LEU A 52 -12.66 16.28 7.50
C LEU A 52 -12.01 16.11 8.88
N TYR A 53 -12.64 15.36 9.79
CA TYR A 53 -12.07 15.08 11.11
C TYR A 53 -10.85 14.13 11.01
N TYR A 54 -10.86 13.20 10.05
CA TYR A 54 -9.79 12.23 9.82
C TYR A 54 -8.54 12.79 9.11
N GLN A 55 -8.66 13.91 8.39
CA GLN A 55 -7.52 14.60 7.75
C GLN A 55 -6.79 15.61 8.66
N GLY A 56 -7.13 15.70 9.95
CA GLY A 56 -6.46 16.59 10.89
C GLY A 56 -6.72 18.08 10.67
N VAL A 57 -7.79 18.45 9.96
CA VAL A 57 -8.19 19.84 9.76
C VAL A 57 -9.23 20.23 10.81
N ALA A 58 -8.76 20.71 11.96
CA ALA A 58 -9.64 21.27 12.98
C ALA A 58 -10.29 22.58 12.48
N PRO A 59 -11.62 22.73 12.50
CA PRO A 59 -12.26 24.01 12.22
C PRO A 59 -12.00 24.97 13.39
N LYS A 60 -11.34 26.10 13.12
CA LYS A 60 -11.19 27.20 14.08
C LYS A 60 -12.56 27.81 14.36
N THR A 61 -13.15 27.46 15.50
CA THR A 61 -14.32 28.15 16.04
C THR A 61 -13.94 29.57 16.47
N LEU A 62 -14.70 30.54 15.95
CA LEU A 62 -14.73 31.92 16.41
C LEU A 62 -14.96 31.96 17.93
N CYS A 63 -14.02 32.53 18.68
CA CYS A 63 -14.30 33.01 20.03
C CYS A 63 -13.95 34.50 20.13
N ARG A 64 -15.00 35.32 20.11
CA ARG A 64 -14.99 36.71 20.58
C ARG A 64 -14.59 36.70 22.06
N ASN A 65 -13.61 37.51 22.47
CA ASN A 65 -13.87 38.59 23.44
C ASN A 65 -12.64 39.42 23.82
N ARG A 66 -12.86 40.74 23.75
CA ARG A 66 -12.47 41.83 24.65
C ARG A 66 -11.10 41.77 25.36
N LYS A 67 -10.27 42.75 24.98
CA LYS A 67 -9.21 43.35 25.79
C LYS A 67 -9.77 43.91 27.10
N GLN A 68 -9.07 43.74 28.22
CA GLN A 68 -8.76 44.81 29.18
C GLN A 68 -7.68 44.40 30.21
N HIS A 69 -6.58 45.16 30.15
CA HIS A 69 -5.63 45.63 31.17
C HIS A 69 -5.20 44.81 32.41
N GLN A 70 -3.89 44.52 32.43
CA GLN A 70 -2.86 44.89 33.43
C GLN A 70 -3.19 44.85 34.94
N HIS A 71 -2.37 44.10 35.71
CA HIS A 71 -1.49 44.69 36.73
C HIS A 71 -0.31 43.76 37.08
N ILE A 72 0.83 44.40 37.34
CA ILE A 72 2.18 43.87 37.63
C ILE A 72 2.34 43.66 39.14
N HIS A 73 3.01 42.59 39.60
CA HIS A 73 3.90 42.66 40.78
C HIS A 73 5.01 41.59 40.76
N LYS A 74 6.16 42.01 41.30
CA LYS A 74 7.53 41.44 41.23
C LYS A 74 7.74 40.24 42.18
N GLY A 75 8.73 39.37 41.85
CA GLY A 75 9.15 38.18 42.64
C GLY A 75 9.80 38.47 44.01
N PRO A 76 10.35 37.46 44.73
CA PRO A 76 11.70 36.94 44.39
C PRO A 76 12.04 35.45 44.72
N LYS A 77 13.07 34.96 44.02
CA LYS A 77 14.18 34.03 44.39
C LYS A 77 13.97 32.76 45.25
N SER A 78 14.21 31.62 44.59
CA SER A 78 15.01 30.43 44.98
C SER A 78 15.14 30.01 46.45
N ARG A 79 14.70 28.77 46.76
CA ARG A 79 15.30 27.90 47.78
C ARG A 79 15.22 26.44 47.35
N VAL A 80 16.37 25.80 47.27
CA VAL A 80 16.55 24.35 47.17
C VAL A 80 16.29 23.76 48.55
N ILE A 81 15.37 22.80 48.65
CA ILE A 81 15.18 21.95 49.84
C ILE A 81 15.09 20.50 49.37
N SER A 82 16.05 19.71 49.84
CA SER A 82 16.11 18.26 49.79
C SER A 82 14.97 17.64 50.60
N GLY A 83 14.22 16.69 50.02
CA GLY A 83 13.16 15.97 50.69
C GLY A 83 12.97 14.57 50.12
N SER A 84 13.37 13.59 50.92
CA SER A 84 13.13 12.14 50.90
C SER A 84 11.83 11.64 50.26
N GLY A 85 11.99 10.62 49.41
CA GLY A 85 11.26 9.34 49.42
C GLY A 85 9.74 9.32 49.55
N SER A 86 9.04 9.08 48.44
CA SER A 86 7.81 8.29 48.46
C SER A 86 7.67 7.50 47.14
N ARG A 87 7.57 6.17 47.28
CA ARG A 87 7.34 5.21 46.17
C ARG A 87 6.03 5.56 45.46
N ALA A 88 6.11 6.04 44.23
CA ALA A 88 4.96 6.10 43.35
C ALA A 88 4.54 4.65 43.00
N LYS A 89 3.35 4.24 43.47
CA LYS A 89 2.69 3.02 42.99
C LYS A 89 2.42 3.21 41.50
N GLN A 90 3.10 2.43 40.65
CA GLN A 90 2.72 2.26 39.25
C GLN A 90 1.36 1.57 39.23
N PHE A 91 0.32 2.31 38.86
CA PHE A 91 -0.91 1.70 38.38
C PHE A 91 -0.61 1.08 37.01
N PRO A 92 -1.14 -0.12 36.70
CA PRO A 92 -1.06 -0.65 35.34
C PRO A 92 -1.72 0.35 34.38
N PRO A 93 -1.19 0.53 33.16
CA PRO A 93 -1.85 1.37 32.18
C PRO A 93 -3.26 0.80 31.94
N ALA A 94 -4.27 1.66 32.01
CA ALA A 94 -5.64 1.30 31.64
C ALA A 94 -5.66 0.78 30.19
N PRO A 95 -6.56 -0.16 29.84
CA PRO A 95 -6.62 -0.70 28.49
C PRO A 95 -6.85 0.43 27.49
N VAL A 96 -5.96 0.52 26.50
CA VAL A 96 -6.11 1.41 25.35
C VAL A 96 -7.40 1.01 24.63
N GLN A 97 -8.34 1.95 24.52
CA GLN A 97 -9.62 1.90 23.79
C GLN A 97 -9.80 0.72 22.80
N ILE A 98 -10.40 -0.39 23.25
CA ILE A 98 -10.84 -1.51 22.40
C ILE A 98 -12.26 -1.28 21.82
N LEU A 99 -12.99 -0.26 22.32
CA LEU A 99 -14.41 -0.03 22.04
C LEU A 99 -14.76 0.51 20.64
N GLN A 100 -13.80 0.78 19.75
CA GLN A 100 -14.08 1.39 18.43
C GLN A 100 -14.25 0.40 17.27
N ASN A 101 -13.88 -0.88 17.43
CA ASN A 101 -13.75 -1.82 16.30
C ASN A 101 -14.83 -2.90 16.26
N MET A 102 -15.86 -2.76 17.09
CA MET A 102 -16.98 -3.71 17.17
C MET A 102 -18.20 -3.20 16.41
N ASP A 103 -18.99 -4.12 15.89
CA ASP A 103 -20.33 -3.82 15.40
C ASP A 103 -21.33 -3.63 16.55
N SER A 104 -22.56 -3.22 16.23
CA SER A 104 -23.66 -3.03 17.17
C SER A 104 -24.02 -4.27 18.00
N LYS A 105 -23.60 -5.47 17.57
CA LYS A 105 -23.80 -6.74 18.30
C LYS A 105 -22.56 -7.16 19.09
N GLY A 106 -21.52 -6.32 19.15
CA GLY A 106 -20.28 -6.58 19.87
C GLY A 106 -19.30 -7.50 19.15
N ARG A 107 -19.48 -7.74 17.84
CA ARG A 107 -18.60 -8.59 17.03
C ARG A 107 -17.42 -7.78 16.50
N ASN A 108 -16.23 -8.37 16.52
CA ASN A 108 -15.06 -7.75 15.90
C ASN A 108 -15.22 -7.72 14.38
N VAL A 109 -14.72 -6.66 13.73
CA VAL A 109 -14.65 -6.60 12.26
C VAL A 109 -13.19 -6.51 11.85
N ILE A 110 -12.73 -7.52 11.10
CA ILE A 110 -11.34 -7.61 10.65
C ILE A 110 -11.24 -7.50 9.13
N VAL A 111 -10.06 -7.07 8.67
CA VAL A 111 -9.70 -6.97 7.27
C VAL A 111 -8.44 -7.79 7.05
N CYS A 112 -8.43 -8.62 6.01
CA CYS A 112 -7.29 -9.42 5.62
C CYS A 112 -7.04 -9.28 4.12
N ASP A 113 -5.93 -8.60 3.79
CA ASP A 113 -5.41 -8.48 2.43
C ASP A 113 -4.41 -9.61 2.15
N ASN A 114 -4.83 -10.56 1.32
CA ASN A 114 -4.05 -11.75 0.97
C ASN A 114 -3.07 -11.43 -0.17
N GLY A 115 -1.98 -10.71 0.14
CA GLY A 115 -0.96 -10.39 -0.84
C GLY A 115 0.00 -11.56 -1.13
N THR A 116 0.39 -11.73 -2.39
CA THR A 116 1.29 -12.82 -2.85
C THR A 116 2.63 -12.89 -2.11
N GLY A 117 3.18 -11.73 -1.73
CA GLY A 117 4.41 -11.66 -0.94
C GLY A 117 4.16 -11.50 0.55
N PHE A 118 3.15 -10.70 0.93
CA PHE A 118 2.87 -10.33 2.31
C PHE A 118 1.37 -10.34 2.58
N VAL A 119 0.98 -10.96 3.68
CA VAL A 119 -0.37 -10.81 4.25
C VAL A 119 -0.39 -9.54 5.08
N LYS A 120 -1.47 -8.76 4.95
CA LYS A 120 -1.72 -7.58 5.78
C LYS A 120 -3.07 -7.72 6.44
N CYS A 121 -3.10 -7.75 7.76
CA CYS A 121 -4.35 -7.89 8.50
C CYS A 121 -4.44 -6.92 9.67
N GLY A 122 -5.67 -6.68 10.11
CA GLY A 122 -5.98 -5.76 11.19
C GLY A 122 -7.49 -5.55 11.32
N TYR A 123 -7.88 -4.51 12.03
CA TYR A 123 -9.28 -4.23 12.35
C TYR A 123 -9.88 -3.14 11.46
N ALA A 124 -11.20 -3.16 11.29
CA ALA A 124 -11.94 -2.05 10.71
C ALA A 124 -11.58 -0.71 11.40
N GLY A 125 -11.56 0.37 10.61
CA GLY A 125 -11.20 1.71 11.10
C GLY A 125 -9.71 1.93 11.35
N SER A 126 -8.87 0.89 11.23
CA SER A 126 -7.42 1.02 11.44
C SER A 126 -6.75 1.80 10.30
N ASN A 127 -5.90 2.76 10.66
CA ASN A 127 -5.11 3.54 9.71
C ASN A 127 -3.89 2.81 9.13
N PHE A 128 -3.50 1.69 9.75
CA PHE A 128 -2.37 0.85 9.37
C PHE A 128 -2.75 -0.62 9.60
N PRO A 129 -2.22 -1.56 8.81
CA PRO A 129 -2.32 -2.97 9.15
C PRO A 129 -1.71 -3.22 10.53
N THR A 130 -2.42 -3.96 11.37
CA THR A 130 -1.92 -4.35 12.70
C THR A 130 -0.75 -5.32 12.55
N PHE A 131 -0.84 -6.24 11.58
CA PHE A 131 0.22 -7.18 11.28
C PHE A 131 0.50 -7.21 9.78
N ILE A 132 1.79 -7.30 9.46
CA ILE A 132 2.30 -7.53 8.11
C ILE A 132 3.36 -8.62 8.23
N PHE A 133 3.19 -9.72 7.50
CA PHE A 133 4.15 -10.83 7.52
C PHE A 133 4.21 -11.53 6.16
N PRO A 134 5.30 -12.26 5.84
CA PRO A 134 5.46 -12.93 4.56
C PRO A 134 4.40 -14.02 4.35
N SER A 135 3.82 -14.11 3.15
CA SER A 135 2.89 -15.19 2.80
C SER A 135 3.67 -16.44 2.38
N MET A 136 4.25 -17.14 3.37
CA MET A 136 5.09 -18.32 3.14
C MET A 136 4.89 -19.37 4.23
N VAL A 137 5.06 -20.63 3.83
CA VAL A 137 5.03 -21.80 4.69
C VAL A 137 6.38 -22.51 4.56
N GLY A 138 7.01 -22.84 5.68
CA GLY A 138 8.29 -23.53 5.72
C GLY A 138 8.16 -24.89 6.39
N ARG A 139 8.65 -25.93 5.72
CA ARG A 139 8.70 -27.29 6.25
C ARG A 139 10.16 -27.69 6.48
N PRO A 140 10.53 -28.28 7.64
CA PRO A 140 11.92 -28.67 7.89
C PRO A 140 12.45 -29.67 6.86
N ILE A 141 13.58 -29.35 6.21
CA ILE A 141 14.22 -30.23 5.21
C ILE A 141 14.71 -31.52 5.87
N ILE A 142 15.22 -31.39 7.09
CA ILE A 142 15.69 -32.49 7.90
C ILE A 142 14.71 -32.65 9.05
N ARG A 143 13.96 -33.75 9.08
CA ARG A 143 13.29 -34.24 10.29
C ARG A 143 14.36 -34.74 11.25
N ALA A 144 15.18 -33.85 11.80
CA ALA A 144 16.23 -34.23 12.73
C ALA A 144 15.60 -34.49 14.10
N VAL A 145 14.95 -35.65 14.25
CA VAL A 145 15.38 -36.50 15.34
C VAL A 145 16.81 -36.88 14.96
N ASN A 146 17.82 -36.29 15.62
CA ASN A 146 19.04 -36.98 16.05
C ASN A 146 20.14 -36.01 16.53
N LYS A 147 20.58 -36.31 17.76
CA LYS A 147 21.88 -35.98 18.36
C LYS A 147 23.00 -35.71 17.33
N ILE A 148 23.66 -34.57 17.50
CA ILE A 148 25.03 -34.33 17.04
C ILE A 148 25.90 -34.33 18.29
N GLY A 149 26.54 -35.46 18.61
CA GLY A 149 27.35 -35.64 19.83
C GLY A 149 26.56 -35.60 21.15
N ASP A 150 27.27 -35.29 22.25
CA ASP A 150 26.72 -35.19 23.62
C ASP A 150 25.93 -33.90 23.89
N ILE A 151 25.66 -33.08 22.87
CA ILE A 151 24.84 -31.87 23.01
C ILE A 151 23.42 -32.23 22.56
N GLU A 152 22.57 -32.54 23.53
CA GLU A 152 21.12 -32.53 23.33
C GLU A 152 20.69 -31.11 23.00
N VAL A 153 20.42 -30.81 21.73
CA VAL A 153 19.69 -29.60 21.33
C VAL A 153 18.22 -29.82 21.69
N LYS A 154 17.90 -29.67 22.99
CA LYS A 154 16.55 -29.81 23.55
C LYS A 154 15.65 -28.59 23.33
N ASP A 155 16.19 -27.49 22.80
CA ASP A 155 15.55 -26.16 22.92
C ASP A 155 15.13 -25.50 21.61
N LEU A 156 15.22 -26.18 20.47
CA LEU A 156 14.57 -25.73 19.23
C LEU A 156 13.32 -26.57 19.03
N HIS A 157 12.21 -26.16 19.65
CA HIS A 157 10.88 -26.59 19.21
C HIS A 157 10.65 -26.01 17.81
N VAL A 158 11.21 -26.68 16.81
CA VAL A 158 10.80 -26.47 15.43
C VAL A 158 9.47 -27.18 15.30
N ASP A 159 8.37 -26.42 15.39
CA ASP A 159 7.06 -26.91 14.99
C ASP A 159 7.20 -27.58 13.61
N ASP A 160 6.47 -28.68 13.36
CA ASP A 160 6.51 -29.42 12.08
C ASP A 160 6.25 -28.52 10.86
N LEU A 161 5.69 -27.33 11.09
CA LEU A 161 5.36 -26.33 10.10
C LEU A 161 5.56 -24.91 10.68
N MET A 162 6.37 -24.11 9.99
CA MET A 162 6.62 -22.70 10.31
C MET A 162 5.89 -21.80 9.30
N VAL A 163 5.36 -20.66 9.73
CA VAL A 163 4.63 -19.73 8.86
C VAL A 163 5.11 -18.29 9.08
N GLY A 164 5.12 -17.50 8.01
CA GLY A 164 5.36 -16.06 8.10
C GLY A 164 6.76 -15.71 8.57
N ASP A 165 6.85 -14.91 9.63
CA ASP A 165 8.12 -14.37 10.12
C ASP A 165 9.07 -15.48 10.61
N GLU A 166 8.53 -16.53 11.24
CA GLU A 166 9.30 -17.66 11.75
C GLU A 166 9.92 -18.45 10.58
N ALA A 167 9.13 -18.69 9.52
CA ALA A 167 9.60 -19.34 8.30
C ALA A 167 10.62 -18.50 7.54
N SER A 168 10.48 -17.17 7.58
CA SER A 168 11.44 -16.25 6.97
C SER A 168 12.79 -16.23 7.70
N GLN A 169 12.78 -16.22 9.03
CA GLN A 169 14.00 -16.24 9.85
C GLN A 169 14.79 -17.55 9.68
N LEU A 170 14.10 -18.68 9.59
CA LEU A 170 14.71 -20.01 9.47
C LEU A 170 14.75 -20.52 8.03
N ARG A 171 14.60 -19.64 7.04
CA ARG A 171 14.50 -20.00 5.61
C ARG A 171 15.59 -20.95 5.13
N SER A 172 16.81 -20.83 5.63
CA SER A 172 17.95 -21.68 5.24
C SER A 172 17.81 -23.14 5.66
N LEU A 173 16.98 -23.43 6.67
CA LEU A 173 16.75 -24.77 7.22
C LEU A 173 15.43 -25.39 6.74
N LEU A 174 14.63 -24.63 5.98
CA LEU A 174 13.27 -24.97 5.62
C LEU A 174 13.12 -25.08 4.10
N GLU A 175 12.35 -26.06 3.67
CA GLU A 175 11.75 -26.08 2.34
C GLU A 175 10.56 -25.12 2.35
N VAL A 176 10.69 -24.00 1.64
CA VAL A 176 9.70 -22.93 1.62
C VAL A 176 8.76 -23.08 0.44
N SER A 177 7.45 -23.06 0.70
CA SER A 177 6.41 -22.91 -0.31
C SER A 177 5.67 -21.59 -0.15
N TYR A 178 5.10 -21.11 -1.26
CA TYR A 178 4.24 -19.93 -1.32
C TYR A 178 2.84 -20.40 -1.76
N PRO A 179 1.78 -20.21 -0.95
CA PRO A 179 0.44 -20.68 -1.31
C PRO A 179 -0.17 -19.92 -2.49
N MET A 180 0.31 -18.70 -2.73
CA MET A 180 -0.16 -17.81 -3.79
C MET A 180 0.90 -17.57 -4.84
N GLU A 181 0.47 -17.59 -6.09
CA GLU A 181 1.27 -17.22 -7.25
C GLU A 181 0.51 -16.17 -8.05
N ASN A 182 1.15 -15.02 -8.30
CA ASN A 182 0.62 -13.90 -9.08
C ASN A 182 -0.81 -13.49 -8.68
N GLY A 183 -1.03 -13.37 -7.36
CA GLY A 183 -2.31 -12.99 -6.74
C GLY A 183 -3.30 -14.14 -6.53
N VAL A 184 -3.06 -15.32 -7.10
CA VAL A 184 -4.02 -16.42 -7.11
C VAL A 184 -3.56 -17.55 -6.18
N VAL A 185 -4.46 -18.04 -5.33
CA VAL A 185 -4.20 -19.20 -4.48
C VAL A 185 -4.04 -20.46 -5.35
N ARG A 186 -2.90 -21.14 -5.20
CA ARG A 186 -2.58 -22.41 -5.89
C ARG A 186 -2.64 -23.60 -4.96
N ASN A 187 -2.18 -23.44 -3.72
CA ASN A 187 -2.21 -24.47 -2.70
C ASN A 187 -3.11 -24.04 -1.53
N TRP A 188 -4.28 -24.67 -1.43
CA TRP A 188 -5.26 -24.36 -0.39
C TRP A 188 -4.86 -24.88 1.00
N ASP A 189 -4.07 -25.95 1.08
CA ASP A 189 -3.59 -26.49 2.34
C ASP A 189 -2.58 -25.52 2.97
N ASP A 190 -1.62 -25.04 2.18
CA ASP A 190 -0.67 -24.01 2.61
C ASP A 190 -1.38 -22.69 2.94
N MET A 191 -2.39 -22.31 2.16
CA MET A 191 -3.17 -21.09 2.45
C MET A 191 -3.93 -21.21 3.77
N CYS A 192 -4.45 -22.41 4.06
CA CYS A 192 -5.08 -22.69 5.34
C CYS A 192 -4.10 -22.51 6.50
N HIS A 193 -2.86 -22.99 6.40
CA HIS A 193 -1.84 -22.74 7.41
C HIS A 193 -1.49 -21.26 7.58
N VAL A 194 -1.46 -20.50 6.48
CA VAL A 194 -1.29 -19.04 6.55
C VAL A 194 -2.44 -18.38 7.31
N TRP A 195 -3.69 -18.79 7.07
CA TRP A 195 -4.84 -18.28 7.80
C TRP A 195 -4.91 -18.74 9.27
N ASP A 196 -4.53 -19.98 9.56
CA ASP A 196 -4.39 -20.48 10.94
C ASP A 196 -3.38 -19.61 11.71
N TYR A 197 -2.26 -19.27 11.09
CA TYR A 197 -1.27 -18.33 11.65
C TYR A 197 -1.81 -16.89 11.78
N THR A 198 -2.64 -16.45 10.82
CA THR A 198 -3.23 -15.10 10.82
C THR A 198 -4.24 -14.92 11.94
N PHE A 199 -5.18 -15.85 12.10
CA PHE A 199 -6.29 -15.74 13.06
C PHE A 199 -5.93 -16.29 14.43
N GLY A 200 -4.95 -17.20 14.50
CA GLY A 200 -4.48 -17.80 15.74
C GLY A 200 -3.71 -16.86 16.67
N PRO A 201 -3.21 -17.39 17.79
CA PRO A 201 -2.65 -16.61 18.90
C PRO A 201 -1.33 -15.90 18.55
N LYS A 202 -0.63 -16.37 17.51
CA LYS A 202 0.64 -15.76 17.06
C LYS A 202 0.45 -14.37 16.44
N LYS A 203 -0.75 -14.05 15.93
CA LYS A 203 -1.06 -12.77 15.28
C LYS A 203 -2.31 -12.12 15.85
N MET A 204 -3.48 -12.38 15.30
CA MET A 204 -4.71 -11.66 15.65
C MET A 204 -5.34 -12.13 16.96
N ASP A 205 -5.14 -13.40 17.34
CA ASP A 205 -5.73 -14.01 18.53
C ASP A 205 -7.25 -13.77 18.65
N ILE A 206 -7.98 -14.19 17.61
CA ILE A 206 -9.44 -13.97 17.51
C ILE A 206 -10.20 -15.28 17.51
N ASP A 207 -11.41 -15.24 18.04
CA ASP A 207 -12.43 -16.26 17.80
C ASP A 207 -13.18 -15.90 16.50
N PRO A 208 -13.02 -16.70 15.41
CA PRO A 208 -13.71 -16.43 14.16
C PRO A 208 -15.24 -16.41 14.31
N THR A 209 -15.80 -17.23 15.20
CA THR A 209 -17.26 -17.39 15.33
C THR A 209 -17.96 -16.13 15.80
N ASN A 210 -17.26 -15.25 16.53
CA ASN A 210 -17.75 -13.95 16.98
C ASN A 210 -17.15 -12.76 16.19
N THR A 211 -16.74 -13.02 14.95
CA THR A 211 -16.00 -12.05 14.12
C THR A 211 -16.56 -11.97 12.70
N LYS A 212 -16.55 -10.77 12.11
CA LYS A 212 -16.78 -10.53 10.69
C LYS A 212 -15.45 -10.31 9.97
N ILE A 213 -15.32 -10.82 8.75
CA ILE A 213 -14.07 -10.71 7.97
C ILE A 213 -14.29 -10.15 6.57
N LEU A 214 -13.55 -9.09 6.23
CA LEU A 214 -13.39 -8.60 4.86
C LEU A 214 -12.10 -9.15 4.27
N LEU A 215 -12.23 -9.92 3.21
CA LEU A 215 -11.12 -10.44 2.42
C LEU A 215 -10.94 -9.61 1.15
N THR A 216 -9.71 -9.57 0.65
CA THR A 216 -9.41 -8.98 -0.65
C THR A 216 -9.14 -10.07 -1.68
N GLU A 217 -9.46 -9.77 -2.94
CA GLU A 217 -9.09 -10.61 -4.08
C GLU A 217 -8.51 -9.76 -5.23
N PRO A 218 -7.60 -10.32 -6.03
CA PRO A 218 -7.08 -9.61 -7.20
C PRO A 218 -8.17 -9.46 -8.27
N PRO A 219 -7.99 -8.51 -9.21
CA PRO A 219 -8.80 -8.45 -10.41
C PRO A 219 -8.76 -9.79 -11.16
N MET A 220 -9.88 -10.17 -11.79
CA MET A 220 -9.99 -11.40 -12.60
C MET A 220 -9.78 -12.72 -11.81
N ASN A 221 -10.00 -12.74 -10.49
CA ASN A 221 -9.96 -13.97 -9.71
C ASN A 221 -11.02 -14.99 -10.20
N PRO A 222 -10.65 -16.25 -10.48
CA PRO A 222 -11.61 -17.29 -10.88
C PRO A 222 -12.73 -17.47 -9.86
N THR A 223 -13.96 -17.66 -10.34
CA THR A 223 -15.14 -17.89 -9.48
C THR A 223 -14.96 -19.09 -8.54
N LYS A 224 -14.34 -20.17 -9.02
CA LYS A 224 -14.01 -21.36 -8.22
C LYS A 224 -13.15 -21.02 -6.99
N ASN A 225 -12.20 -20.10 -7.13
CA ASN A 225 -11.35 -19.69 -6.01
C ASN A 225 -12.16 -18.85 -5.02
N ARG A 226 -13.03 -17.97 -5.51
CA ARG A 226 -13.94 -17.19 -4.67
C ARG A 226 -14.89 -18.08 -3.87
N GLU A 227 -15.46 -19.10 -4.52
CA GLU A 227 -16.27 -20.14 -3.88
C GLU A 227 -15.50 -20.87 -2.80
N LYS A 228 -14.27 -21.31 -3.10
CA LYS A 228 -13.44 -22.02 -2.12
C LYS A 228 -13.01 -21.15 -0.94
N MET A 229 -12.73 -19.84 -1.16
CA MET A 229 -12.48 -18.91 -0.06
C MET A 229 -13.68 -18.86 0.91
N ILE A 230 -14.89 -18.72 0.39
CA ILE A 230 -16.11 -18.66 1.21
C ILE A 230 -16.38 -19.98 1.94
N GLU A 231 -16.24 -21.11 1.26
CA GLU A 231 -16.35 -22.43 1.85
C GLU A 231 -15.39 -22.57 3.05
N VAL A 232 -14.12 -22.23 2.89
CA VAL A 232 -13.13 -22.31 3.98
C VAL A 232 -13.49 -21.35 5.14
N MET A 233 -13.93 -20.12 4.86
CA MET A 233 -14.28 -19.16 5.90
C MET A 233 -15.48 -19.58 6.74
N PHE A 234 -16.51 -20.18 6.13
CA PHE A 234 -17.71 -20.62 6.86
C PHE A 234 -17.62 -22.03 7.41
N GLU A 235 -17.03 -22.99 6.68
CA GLU A 235 -16.99 -24.39 7.09
C GLU A 235 -15.81 -24.70 8.02
N LYS A 236 -14.60 -24.24 7.70
CA LYS A 236 -13.41 -24.48 8.54
C LYS A 236 -13.34 -23.53 9.72
N TYR A 237 -13.38 -22.21 9.46
CA TYR A 237 -13.20 -21.21 10.51
C TYR A 237 -14.49 -20.85 11.22
N GLY A 238 -15.63 -20.93 10.54
CA GLY A 238 -16.92 -20.67 11.14
C GLY A 238 -17.23 -19.20 11.40
N PHE A 239 -16.65 -18.28 10.61
CA PHE A 239 -16.91 -16.84 10.71
C PHE A 239 -18.41 -16.51 10.68
N ASP A 240 -18.82 -15.50 11.46
CA ASP A 240 -20.22 -15.05 11.51
C ASP A 240 -20.65 -14.45 10.16
N SER A 241 -19.82 -13.57 9.61
CA SER A 241 -20.07 -12.95 8.31
C SER A 241 -18.79 -12.69 7.54
N THR A 242 -18.86 -12.83 6.21
CA THR A 242 -17.71 -12.63 5.30
C THR A 242 -18.08 -11.67 4.18
N TYR A 243 -17.12 -10.86 3.73
CA TYR A 243 -17.22 -10.06 2.50
C TYR A 243 -15.92 -10.21 1.69
N ILE A 244 -16.03 -10.22 0.36
CA ILE A 244 -14.88 -10.27 -0.55
C ILE A 244 -14.89 -9.02 -1.41
N ALA A 245 -13.81 -8.26 -1.38
CA ALA A 245 -13.65 -7.01 -2.10
C ALA A 245 -12.53 -7.09 -3.14
N ILE A 246 -12.76 -6.47 -4.30
CA ILE A 246 -11.72 -6.33 -5.33
C ILE A 246 -10.68 -5.31 -4.86
N GLN A 247 -9.40 -5.67 -4.90
CA GLN A 247 -8.29 -4.83 -4.44
C GLN A 247 -8.32 -3.41 -5.05
N ALA A 248 -8.52 -3.30 -6.37
CA ALA A 248 -8.56 -2.02 -7.08
C ALA A 248 -9.68 -1.09 -6.55
N VAL A 249 -10.89 -1.60 -6.34
CA VAL A 249 -12.02 -0.79 -5.84
C VAL A 249 -11.70 -0.22 -4.46
N LEU A 250 -11.10 -1.03 -3.57
CA LEU A 250 -10.68 -0.58 -2.24
C LEU A 250 -9.65 0.56 -2.31
N THR A 251 -8.71 0.51 -3.25
CA THR A 251 -7.68 1.57 -3.37
C THR A 251 -8.29 2.92 -3.75
N LEU A 252 -9.30 2.95 -4.61
CA LEU A 252 -10.00 4.19 -4.96
C LEU A 252 -10.82 4.72 -3.79
N TYR A 253 -11.51 3.83 -3.07
CA TYR A 253 -12.24 4.21 -1.86
C TYR A 253 -11.32 4.81 -0.78
N ALA A 254 -10.08 4.31 -0.65
CA ALA A 254 -9.09 4.90 0.26
C ALA A 254 -8.72 6.35 -0.10
N GLN A 255 -8.89 6.77 -1.36
CA GLN A 255 -8.69 8.15 -1.82
C GLN A 255 -9.99 8.96 -1.88
N GLY A 256 -11.15 8.36 -1.59
CA GLY A 256 -12.45 9.01 -1.79
C GLY A 256 -12.80 9.21 -3.26
N LEU A 257 -12.29 8.36 -4.13
CA LEU A 257 -12.60 8.34 -5.57
C LEU A 257 -13.55 7.18 -5.88
N ILE A 258 -14.47 7.42 -6.81
CA ILE A 258 -15.42 6.42 -7.34
C ILE A 258 -15.05 5.96 -8.75
N SER A 259 -14.26 6.75 -9.47
CA SER A 259 -13.82 6.48 -10.84
C SER A 259 -12.32 6.76 -10.97
N GLY A 260 -11.63 5.96 -11.77
CA GLY A 260 -10.19 6.09 -12.01
C GLY A 260 -9.55 4.82 -12.52
N VAL A 261 -8.24 4.85 -12.73
CA VAL A 261 -7.43 3.68 -13.09
C VAL A 261 -6.48 3.38 -11.97
N VAL A 262 -6.57 2.17 -11.42
CA VAL A 262 -5.64 1.71 -10.40
C VAL A 262 -4.50 0.98 -11.07
N VAL A 263 -3.28 1.41 -10.77
CA VAL A 263 -2.05 0.71 -11.11
C VAL A 263 -1.53 0.07 -9.84
N ASP A 264 -1.90 -1.20 -9.64
CA ASP A 264 -1.52 -1.95 -8.44
C ASP A 264 -0.34 -2.88 -8.76
N SER A 265 0.85 -2.55 -8.24
CA SER A 265 2.07 -3.35 -8.46
C SER A 265 2.56 -3.93 -7.13
N GLY A 266 2.31 -5.23 -6.96
CA GLY A 266 2.60 -5.98 -5.73
C GLY A 266 3.96 -6.70 -5.75
N ASP A 267 3.98 -7.89 -5.14
CA ASP A 267 5.16 -8.78 -5.14
C ASP A 267 5.20 -9.68 -6.38
N GLY A 268 4.08 -10.33 -6.75
CA GLY A 268 4.06 -11.30 -7.86
C GLY A 268 3.37 -10.84 -9.14
N VAL A 269 2.61 -9.74 -9.12
CA VAL A 269 1.84 -9.29 -10.28
C VAL A 269 1.58 -7.80 -10.24
N THR A 270 1.48 -7.19 -11.42
CA THR A 270 1.01 -5.82 -11.62
C THR A 270 -0.32 -5.84 -12.37
N HIS A 271 -1.33 -5.17 -11.83
CA HIS A 271 -2.65 -5.02 -12.45
C HIS A 271 -2.93 -3.57 -12.79
N ILE A 272 -3.58 -3.36 -13.94
CA ILE A 272 -4.14 -2.08 -14.33
C ILE A 272 -5.63 -2.28 -14.44
N CYS A 273 -6.36 -1.73 -13.48
CA CYS A 273 -7.79 -1.94 -13.32
C CYS A 273 -8.52 -0.60 -13.43
N PRO A 274 -9.22 -0.34 -14.54
CA PRO A 274 -10.12 0.80 -14.65
C PRO A 274 -11.41 0.53 -13.87
N VAL A 275 -11.83 1.53 -13.09
CA VAL A 275 -13.07 1.54 -12.33
C VAL A 275 -13.85 2.79 -12.73
N TYR A 276 -15.14 2.63 -12.97
CA TYR A 276 -16.03 3.73 -13.34
C TYR A 276 -17.31 3.62 -12.52
N GLU A 277 -17.66 4.69 -11.79
CA GLU A 277 -18.84 4.74 -10.92
C GLU A 277 -18.93 3.53 -9.99
N GLU A 278 -17.83 3.22 -9.30
CA GLU A 278 -17.67 2.11 -8.34
C GLU A 278 -17.61 0.69 -8.97
N PHE A 279 -17.83 0.56 -10.27
CA PHE A 279 -17.73 -0.72 -10.97
C PHE A 279 -16.37 -0.89 -11.64
N ALA A 280 -15.65 -1.95 -11.24
CA ALA A 280 -14.45 -2.38 -11.96
C ALA A 280 -14.85 -2.89 -13.35
N LEU A 281 -14.12 -2.49 -14.40
CA LEU A 281 -14.38 -2.89 -15.78
C LEU A 281 -13.50 -4.11 -16.14
N PRO A 282 -14.01 -5.36 -16.04
CA PRO A 282 -13.15 -6.55 -16.12
C PRO A 282 -12.60 -6.75 -17.54
N HIS A 283 -13.40 -6.40 -18.56
CA HIS A 283 -13.03 -6.50 -19.98
C HIS A 283 -11.88 -5.55 -20.40
N LEU A 284 -11.62 -4.50 -19.61
CA LEU A 284 -10.51 -3.57 -19.83
C LEU A 284 -9.33 -3.84 -18.89
N THR A 285 -9.51 -4.65 -17.85
CA THR A 285 -8.46 -4.93 -16.88
C THR A 285 -7.30 -5.66 -17.55
N ARG A 286 -6.08 -5.16 -17.35
CA ARG A 286 -4.85 -5.76 -17.87
C ARG A 286 -3.95 -6.22 -16.74
N ARG A 287 -3.17 -7.23 -17.04
CA ARG A 287 -2.22 -7.85 -16.12
C ARG A 287 -0.84 -7.90 -16.76
N LEU A 288 0.17 -7.56 -15.97
CA LEU A 288 1.57 -7.69 -16.29
C LEU A 288 2.20 -8.64 -15.25
N ASP A 289 2.76 -9.75 -15.73
CA ASP A 289 3.45 -10.76 -14.91
C ASP A 289 4.87 -10.32 -14.56
N ILE A 290 5.00 -9.06 -14.13
CA ILE A 290 6.23 -8.46 -13.61
C ILE A 290 5.86 -7.65 -12.39
N ALA A 291 6.53 -7.92 -11.27
CA ALA A 291 6.35 -7.17 -10.03
C ALA A 291 7.60 -7.22 -9.15
N GLY A 292 7.43 -7.04 -7.84
CA GLY A 292 8.52 -6.89 -6.89
C GLY A 292 9.48 -8.08 -6.85
N ARG A 293 8.97 -9.30 -6.99
CA ARG A 293 9.73 -10.56 -6.97
C ARG A 293 10.65 -10.67 -8.18
N ASP A 294 10.13 -10.34 -9.36
CA ASP A 294 10.88 -10.40 -10.62
C ASP A 294 11.99 -9.35 -10.64
N ILE A 295 11.71 -8.14 -10.15
CA ILE A 295 12.73 -7.09 -10.00
C ILE A 295 13.83 -7.53 -9.01
N THR A 296 13.47 -8.17 -7.89
CA THR A 296 14.48 -8.73 -6.97
C THR A 296 15.34 -9.79 -7.67
N ARG A 297 14.74 -10.72 -8.43
CA ARG A 297 15.49 -11.74 -9.18
C ARG A 297 16.40 -11.11 -10.23
N TYR A 298 15.93 -10.07 -10.90
CA TYR A 298 16.72 -9.36 -11.89
C TYR A 298 17.89 -8.61 -11.26
N LEU A 299 17.70 -7.97 -10.10
CA LEU A 299 18.78 -7.33 -9.35
C LEU A 299 19.86 -8.36 -8.94
N ILE A 300 19.49 -9.57 -8.53
CA ILE A 300 20.45 -10.66 -8.26
C ILE A 300 21.29 -10.94 -9.51
N LYS A 301 20.65 -11.04 -10.68
CA LYS A 301 21.35 -11.27 -11.96
C LYS A 301 22.31 -10.12 -12.30
N LEU A 302 21.91 -8.87 -12.11
CA LEU A 302 22.76 -7.71 -12.35
C LEU A 302 23.97 -7.66 -11.40
N LEU A 303 23.75 -7.93 -10.11
CA LEU A 303 24.83 -8.01 -9.12
C LEU A 303 25.81 -9.14 -9.42
N LEU A 304 25.32 -10.27 -9.95
CA LEU A 304 26.16 -11.37 -10.42
C LEU A 304 27.06 -10.95 -11.58
N LEU A 305 26.52 -10.21 -12.56
CA LEU A 305 27.31 -9.67 -13.68
C LEU A 305 28.39 -8.68 -13.22
N ARG A 306 28.15 -7.96 -12.11
CA ARG A 306 29.13 -7.09 -11.47
C ARG A 306 30.23 -7.88 -10.70
N GLY A 307 30.04 -9.18 -10.49
CA GLY A 307 30.98 -10.05 -9.79
C GLY A 307 30.62 -10.38 -8.34
N TYR A 308 29.43 -10.01 -7.85
CA TYR A 308 28.94 -10.45 -6.54
C TYR A 308 28.16 -11.77 -6.66
N ALA A 309 28.70 -12.83 -6.08
CA ALA A 309 28.10 -14.17 -6.13
C ALA A 309 26.94 -14.31 -5.13
N PHE A 310 25.76 -13.80 -5.50
CA PHE A 310 24.50 -14.03 -4.77
C PHE A 310 23.77 -15.26 -5.28
N ASN A 311 23.20 -16.04 -4.36
CA ASN A 311 22.32 -17.16 -4.67
C ASN A 311 20.87 -16.68 -4.80
N HIS A 312 20.16 -17.15 -5.83
CA HIS A 312 18.76 -16.79 -6.10
C HIS A 312 17.78 -17.11 -4.96
N SER A 313 18.08 -18.10 -4.10
CA SER A 313 17.19 -18.55 -3.04
C SER A 313 17.60 -18.07 -1.65
N ALA A 314 18.88 -18.24 -1.31
CA ALA A 314 19.39 -17.93 0.03
C ALA A 314 19.50 -16.42 0.27
N ASP A 315 19.98 -15.67 -0.72
CA ASP A 315 20.22 -14.23 -0.58
C ASP A 315 19.03 -13.37 -1.07
N PHE A 316 17.94 -14.03 -1.48
CA PHE A 316 16.77 -13.36 -2.04
C PHE A 316 16.24 -12.25 -1.14
N GLU A 317 16.16 -12.51 0.16
CA GLU A 317 15.64 -11.58 1.14
C GLU A 317 16.58 -10.40 1.37
N THR A 318 17.89 -10.65 1.43
CA THR A 318 18.90 -9.60 1.52
C THR A 318 18.85 -8.67 0.31
N VAL A 319 18.74 -9.24 -0.90
CA VAL A 319 18.64 -8.45 -2.14
C VAL A 319 17.28 -7.74 -2.25
N ARG A 320 16.18 -8.31 -1.73
CA ARG A 320 14.89 -7.62 -1.63
C ARG A 320 14.99 -6.36 -0.76
N ILE A 321 15.62 -6.45 0.42
CA ILE A 321 15.82 -5.30 1.31
C ILE A 321 16.75 -4.27 0.65
N MET A 322 17.79 -4.72 -0.06
CA MET A 322 18.68 -3.85 -0.83
C MET A 322 17.93 -3.08 -1.92
N LYS A 323 17.08 -3.78 -2.69
CA LYS A 323 16.20 -3.19 -3.70
C LYS A 323 15.33 -2.08 -3.09
N GLU A 324 14.64 -2.37 -2.00
CA GLU A 324 13.75 -1.41 -1.33
C GLU A 324 14.49 -0.18 -0.79
N LYS A 325 15.77 -0.31 -0.44
CA LYS A 325 16.58 0.80 0.10
C LYS A 325 17.27 1.65 -0.97
N LEU A 326 17.76 1.03 -2.05
CA LEU A 326 18.69 1.67 -2.98
C LEU A 326 18.12 1.93 -4.38
N CYS A 327 17.17 1.12 -4.83
CA CYS A 327 16.67 1.20 -6.19
C CYS A 327 15.72 2.40 -6.38
N TYR A 328 15.70 2.92 -7.60
CA TYR A 328 14.85 4.02 -8.03
C TYR A 328 14.52 3.86 -9.51
N ILE A 329 13.54 4.62 -10.02
CA ILE A 329 13.22 4.64 -11.44
C ILE A 329 13.87 5.86 -12.08
N GLY A 330 14.68 5.61 -13.09
CA GLY A 330 15.29 6.64 -13.91
C GLY A 330 14.21 7.43 -14.66
N TYR A 331 14.29 8.77 -14.59
CA TYR A 331 13.46 9.61 -15.44
C TYR A 331 13.89 9.38 -16.88
N ASP A 332 15.11 9.76 -17.26
CA ASP A 332 15.68 9.54 -18.59
C ASP A 332 16.79 8.48 -18.54
N ILE A 333 16.54 7.31 -19.16
CA ILE A 333 17.45 6.17 -19.08
C ILE A 333 18.78 6.43 -19.77
N GLU A 334 18.80 7.17 -20.88
CA GLU A 334 20.05 7.48 -21.57
C GLU A 334 20.94 8.38 -20.71
N MET A 335 20.33 9.33 -20.00
CA MET A 335 21.04 10.20 -19.06
C MET A 335 21.55 9.43 -17.85
N GLU A 336 20.74 8.55 -17.27
CA GLU A 336 21.12 7.71 -16.12
C GLU A 336 22.27 6.75 -16.47
N GLN A 337 22.22 6.14 -17.65
CA GLN A 337 23.32 5.30 -18.17
C GLN A 337 24.61 6.10 -18.34
N ARG A 338 24.52 7.32 -18.88
CA ARG A 338 25.68 8.20 -19.02
C ARG A 338 26.28 8.55 -17.66
N LEU A 339 25.45 8.92 -16.68
CA LEU A 339 25.90 9.18 -15.32
C LEU A 339 26.55 7.96 -14.67
N ALA A 340 26.01 6.76 -14.91
CA ALA A 340 26.58 5.51 -14.39
C ALA A 340 27.94 5.16 -15.00
N LEU A 341 28.15 5.46 -16.27
CA LEU A 341 29.38 5.14 -17.01
C LEU A 341 30.47 6.20 -16.81
N GLU A 342 30.10 7.48 -16.82
CA GLU A 342 31.05 8.60 -16.82
C GLU A 342 31.40 9.08 -15.39
N THR A 343 30.57 8.76 -14.40
CA THR A 343 30.73 9.27 -13.03
C THR A 343 30.49 8.19 -11.97
N THR A 344 30.85 8.48 -10.72
CA THR A 344 30.60 7.59 -9.58
C THR A 344 29.43 8.07 -8.70
N VAL A 345 28.65 9.06 -9.14
CA VAL A 345 27.61 9.70 -8.29
C VAL A 345 26.48 8.75 -7.92
N LEU A 346 26.24 7.72 -8.74
CA LEU A 346 25.21 6.71 -8.51
C LEU A 346 25.68 5.56 -7.61
N VAL A 347 26.98 5.48 -7.31
CA VAL A 347 27.56 4.38 -6.53
C VAL A 347 27.28 4.57 -5.05
N GLU A 348 26.49 3.67 -4.48
CA GLU A 348 26.17 3.61 -3.05
C GLU A 348 26.76 2.34 -2.42
N SER A 349 27.15 2.44 -1.16
CA SER A 349 27.68 1.30 -0.40
C SER A 349 26.58 0.66 0.43
N TYR A 350 26.53 -0.67 0.45
CA TYR A 350 25.57 -1.46 1.23
C TYR A 350 26.30 -2.50 2.07
N THR A 351 26.00 -2.56 3.36
CA THR A 351 26.55 -3.57 4.27
C THR A 351 25.63 -4.78 4.34
N LEU A 352 26.16 -5.94 3.95
CA LEU A 352 25.50 -7.24 4.03
C LEU A 352 25.39 -7.73 5.49
N PRO A 353 24.51 -8.70 5.78
CA PRO A 353 24.35 -9.26 7.13
C PRO A 353 25.64 -9.88 7.71
N ASP A 354 26.55 -10.35 6.86
CA ASP A 354 27.86 -10.90 7.25
C ASP A 354 28.93 -9.81 7.50
N GLY A 355 28.57 -8.53 7.36
CA GLY A 355 29.45 -7.38 7.54
C GLY A 355 30.21 -6.96 6.28
N ARG A 356 30.12 -7.70 5.17
CA ARG A 356 30.77 -7.32 3.91
C ARG A 356 30.10 -6.07 3.32
N VAL A 357 30.90 -5.16 2.78
CA VAL A 357 30.39 -3.95 2.12
C VAL A 357 30.48 -4.13 0.61
N ILE A 358 29.35 -4.03 -0.07
CA ILE A 358 29.25 -4.06 -1.53
C ILE A 358 28.94 -2.67 -2.06
N LYS A 359 29.28 -2.42 -3.33
CA LYS A 359 28.96 -1.20 -4.06
C LYS A 359 27.93 -1.46 -5.14
N VAL A 360 26.83 -0.72 -5.13
CA VAL A 360 25.73 -0.81 -6.11
C VAL A 360 25.62 0.53 -6.83
N GLY A 361 25.60 0.52 -8.17
CA GLY A 361 25.64 1.71 -9.03
C GLY A 361 24.46 1.73 -10.00
N GLY A 362 24.72 1.52 -11.29
CA GLY A 362 23.70 1.53 -12.34
C GLY A 362 22.57 0.51 -12.13
N GLU A 363 22.86 -0.60 -11.44
CA GLU A 363 21.88 -1.65 -11.14
C GLU A 363 20.68 -1.11 -10.33
N ARG A 364 20.87 0.03 -9.63
CA ARG A 364 19.82 0.71 -8.85
C ARG A 364 18.65 1.15 -9.71
N PHE A 365 18.88 1.64 -10.93
CA PHE A 365 17.81 2.04 -11.86
C PHE A 365 17.56 1.01 -12.95
N GLU A 366 18.56 0.21 -13.32
CA GLU A 366 18.39 -0.86 -14.31
C GLU A 366 17.43 -1.95 -13.82
N ALA A 367 17.47 -2.33 -12.53
CA ALA A 367 16.59 -3.38 -12.02
C ALA A 367 15.09 -3.00 -12.14
N PRO A 368 14.62 -1.83 -11.65
CA PRO A 368 13.23 -1.41 -11.82
C PRO A 368 12.84 -1.07 -13.26
N GLU A 369 13.78 -0.84 -14.17
CA GLU A 369 13.48 -0.57 -15.59
C GLU A 369 12.75 -1.74 -16.25
N ALA A 370 12.88 -2.97 -15.72
CA ALA A 370 12.10 -4.12 -16.17
C ALA A 370 10.57 -3.90 -16.11
N LEU A 371 10.07 -2.96 -15.30
CA LEU A 371 8.65 -2.57 -15.30
C LEU A 371 8.23 -1.83 -16.58
N PHE A 372 9.14 -1.07 -17.18
CA PHE A 372 8.92 -0.31 -18.42
C PHE A 372 9.41 -1.08 -19.64
N GLN A 373 10.40 -1.94 -19.46
CA GLN A 373 11.03 -2.76 -20.49
C GLN A 373 11.01 -4.25 -20.10
N PRO A 374 9.86 -4.94 -20.21
CA PRO A 374 9.70 -6.37 -19.90
C PRO A 374 10.74 -7.31 -20.52
N HIS A 375 11.21 -6.97 -21.72
CA HIS A 375 12.18 -7.77 -22.46
C HIS A 375 13.53 -7.95 -21.73
N LEU A 376 13.89 -7.06 -20.79
CA LEU A 376 15.12 -7.18 -19.99
C LEU A 376 15.17 -8.45 -19.15
N ILE A 377 14.00 -8.98 -18.78
CA ILE A 377 13.84 -10.22 -18.02
C ILE A 377 13.21 -11.34 -18.85
N ASN A 378 13.30 -11.24 -20.18
CA ASN A 378 12.72 -12.19 -21.14
C ASN A 378 11.19 -12.34 -21.02
N VAL A 379 10.49 -11.28 -20.62
CA VAL A 379 9.03 -11.24 -20.63
C VAL A 379 8.58 -10.48 -21.88
N GLU A 380 7.71 -11.11 -22.67
CA GLU A 380 7.10 -10.47 -23.84
C GLU A 380 5.93 -9.58 -23.42
N GLY A 381 5.81 -8.41 -24.03
CA GLY A 381 4.69 -7.51 -23.83
C GLY A 381 5.09 -6.06 -23.57
N PRO A 382 4.10 -5.15 -23.51
CA PRO A 382 4.33 -3.74 -23.21
C PRO A 382 4.68 -3.52 -21.74
N GLY A 383 5.49 -2.49 -21.46
CA GLY A 383 5.75 -2.03 -20.10
C GLY A 383 4.53 -1.39 -19.44
N ILE A 384 4.66 -1.07 -18.15
CA ILE A 384 3.58 -0.53 -17.31
C ILE A 384 2.96 0.75 -17.88
N ALA A 385 3.75 1.67 -18.43
CA ALA A 385 3.24 2.93 -18.99
C ALA A 385 2.40 2.73 -20.24
N GLU A 386 2.91 1.94 -21.18
CA GLU A 386 2.16 1.59 -22.39
C GLU A 386 0.91 0.78 -22.07
N LEU A 387 0.98 -0.13 -21.08
CA LEU A 387 -0.17 -0.92 -20.67
C LEU A 387 -1.26 -0.05 -20.02
N VAL A 388 -0.90 0.98 -19.24
CA VAL A 388 -1.85 1.96 -18.70
C VAL A 388 -2.49 2.76 -19.84
N PHE A 389 -1.68 3.27 -20.76
CA PHE A 389 -2.15 4.02 -21.92
C PHE A 389 -3.13 3.18 -22.76
N ASN A 390 -2.76 1.94 -23.09
CA ASN A 390 -3.59 1.03 -23.89
C ASN A 390 -4.90 0.68 -23.17
N THR A 391 -4.86 0.49 -21.85
CA THR A 391 -6.07 0.25 -21.04
C THR A 391 -7.04 1.43 -21.12
N ILE A 392 -6.54 2.66 -20.97
CA ILE A 392 -7.38 3.87 -21.05
C ILE A 392 -7.90 4.09 -22.48
N GLN A 393 -7.08 3.83 -23.50
CA GLN A 393 -7.48 4.00 -24.89
C GLN A 393 -8.47 2.94 -25.38
N ALA A 394 -8.50 1.76 -24.76
CA ALA A 394 -9.51 0.74 -25.03
C ALA A 394 -10.88 1.06 -24.42
N ALA A 395 -10.94 1.99 -23.46
CA ALA A 395 -12.17 2.45 -22.83
C ALA A 395 -12.98 3.37 -23.77
N ASP A 396 -14.27 3.58 -23.46
CA ASP A 396 -15.12 4.50 -24.22
C ASP A 396 -14.59 5.93 -24.18
N ILE A 397 -14.75 6.66 -25.27
CA ILE A 397 -14.17 8.01 -25.45
C ILE A 397 -14.59 8.96 -24.33
N ASP A 398 -15.83 8.84 -23.86
CA ASP A 398 -16.42 9.73 -22.85
C ASP A 398 -15.80 9.53 -21.45
N ILE A 399 -15.33 8.32 -21.14
CA ILE A 399 -14.75 8.01 -19.82
C ILE A 399 -13.23 8.24 -19.76
N ARG A 400 -12.52 8.24 -20.90
CA ARG A 400 -11.05 8.41 -20.93
C ARG A 400 -10.55 9.67 -20.22
N PRO A 401 -11.17 10.86 -20.38
CA PRO A 401 -10.71 12.06 -19.71
C PRO A 401 -10.77 11.93 -18.18
N GLU A 402 -11.73 11.17 -17.66
CA GLU A 402 -11.86 10.93 -16.23
C GLU A 402 -10.81 9.92 -15.74
N LEU A 403 -10.59 8.85 -16.49
CA LEU A 403 -9.54 7.87 -16.22
C LEU A 403 -8.13 8.50 -16.21
N TYR A 404 -7.83 9.42 -17.13
CA TYR A 404 -6.53 10.12 -17.16
C TYR A 404 -6.31 11.08 -15.98
N LYS A 405 -7.38 11.65 -15.42
CA LYS A 405 -7.29 12.55 -14.25
C LYS A 405 -7.11 11.79 -12.93
N HIS A 406 -7.39 10.49 -12.91
CA HIS A 406 -7.40 9.69 -11.69
C HIS A 406 -6.65 8.38 -11.91
N ILE A 407 -5.35 8.47 -12.21
CA ILE A 407 -4.46 7.31 -12.21
C ILE A 407 -3.90 7.14 -10.79
N VAL A 408 -4.35 6.14 -10.05
CA VAL A 408 -3.97 5.92 -8.65
C VAL A 408 -2.94 4.80 -8.56
N LEU A 409 -1.80 5.06 -7.93
CA LEU A 409 -0.76 4.07 -7.68
C LEU A 409 -1.03 3.32 -6.37
N SER A 410 -0.94 1.99 -6.40
CA SER A 410 -1.05 1.10 -5.26
C SER A 410 0.01 0.01 -5.28
N GLY A 411 0.34 -0.53 -4.10
CA GLY A 411 1.21 -1.69 -3.96
C GLY A 411 2.68 -1.34 -3.76
N GLY A 412 3.43 -2.28 -3.18
CA GLY A 412 4.80 -2.05 -2.74
C GLY A 412 5.78 -1.69 -3.86
N SER A 413 5.57 -2.20 -5.07
CA SER A 413 6.47 -1.95 -6.21
C SER A 413 6.19 -0.60 -6.89
N THR A 414 5.18 0.17 -6.45
CA THR A 414 5.00 1.58 -6.86
C THR A 414 5.74 2.57 -5.95
N MET A 415 6.48 2.07 -4.96
CA MET A 415 7.21 2.90 -3.98
C MET A 415 8.57 3.41 -4.48
N TYR A 416 9.05 2.97 -5.64
CA TYR A 416 10.32 3.45 -6.19
C TYR A 416 10.28 4.98 -6.39
N PRO A 417 11.31 5.70 -5.90
CA PRO A 417 11.48 7.11 -6.23
C PRO A 417 11.52 7.31 -7.75
N GLY A 418 10.81 8.33 -8.26
CA GLY A 418 10.77 8.65 -9.69
C GLY A 418 9.69 7.93 -10.49
N LEU A 419 9.06 6.86 -9.98
CA LEU A 419 8.02 6.11 -10.70
C LEU A 419 6.85 7.01 -11.17
N PRO A 420 6.24 7.87 -10.32
CA PRO A 420 5.13 8.70 -10.76
C PRO A 420 5.52 9.66 -11.89
N SER A 421 6.69 10.30 -11.78
CA SER A 421 7.19 11.25 -12.77
C SER A 421 7.54 10.59 -14.11
N ARG A 422 8.18 9.41 -14.06
CA ARG A 422 8.48 8.61 -15.26
C ARG A 422 7.20 8.17 -15.96
N LEU A 423 6.23 7.64 -15.20
CA LEU A 423 4.94 7.20 -15.73
C LEU A 423 4.18 8.36 -16.36
N GLU A 424 4.18 9.55 -15.75
CA GLU A 424 3.54 10.75 -16.30
C GLU A 424 4.18 11.17 -17.63
N ARG A 425 5.52 11.17 -17.69
CA ARG A 425 6.24 11.52 -18.92
C ARG A 425 5.92 10.55 -20.05
N GLU A 426 5.99 9.26 -19.78
CA GLU A 426 5.84 8.23 -20.81
C GLU A 426 4.41 8.17 -21.35
N ILE A 427 3.39 8.32 -20.48
CA ILE A 427 2.00 8.45 -20.94
C ILE A 427 1.80 9.71 -21.78
N LYS A 428 2.41 10.85 -21.39
CA LYS A 428 2.35 12.09 -22.21
C LYS A 428 3.02 11.91 -23.57
N GLN A 429 4.16 11.22 -23.64
CA GLN A 429 4.85 10.89 -24.89
C GLN A 429 3.97 10.02 -25.79
N LEU A 430 3.42 8.93 -25.25
CA LEU A 430 2.51 8.05 -25.98
C LEU A 430 1.26 8.79 -26.48
N TYR A 431 0.70 9.68 -25.67
CA TYR A 431 -0.46 10.50 -26.07
C TYR A 431 -0.10 11.49 -27.18
N LEU A 432 1.07 12.15 -27.09
CA LEU A 432 1.56 13.06 -28.12
C LEU A 432 1.74 12.35 -29.46
N GLU A 433 2.42 11.21 -29.45
CA GLU A 433 2.77 10.45 -30.65
C GLU A 433 1.54 9.78 -31.28
N ARG A 434 0.76 9.04 -30.48
CA ARG A 434 -0.29 8.15 -30.98
C ARG A 434 -1.66 8.81 -31.11
N VAL A 435 -1.97 9.81 -30.28
CA VAL A 435 -3.29 10.49 -30.27
C VAL A 435 -3.21 11.84 -30.95
N LEU A 436 -2.23 12.67 -30.57
CA LEU A 436 -2.11 14.04 -31.09
C LEU A 436 -1.29 14.15 -32.38
N LYS A 437 -0.66 13.06 -32.84
CA LYS A 437 0.17 13.03 -34.05
C LYS A 437 1.27 14.10 -34.03
N ASN A 438 1.95 14.24 -32.90
CA ASN A 438 3.03 15.21 -32.64
C ASN A 438 2.59 16.68 -32.58
N ASP A 439 1.30 16.96 -32.38
CA ASP A 439 0.80 18.32 -32.11
C ASP A 439 1.06 18.73 -30.64
N THR A 440 2.12 19.50 -30.42
CA THR A 440 2.54 19.95 -29.09
C THR A 440 1.61 21.01 -28.48
N GLU A 441 0.87 21.77 -29.29
CA GLU A 441 -0.03 22.80 -28.77
C GLU A 441 -1.24 22.18 -28.06
N LYS A 442 -1.75 21.07 -28.61
CA LYS A 442 -2.86 20.33 -28.00
C LYS A 442 -2.44 19.56 -26.75
N LEU A 443 -1.15 19.22 -26.60
CA LEU A 443 -0.64 18.55 -25.40
C LEU A 443 -0.85 19.40 -24.14
N ALA A 444 -0.80 20.73 -24.24
CA ALA A 444 -1.07 21.62 -23.12
C ALA A 444 -2.51 21.50 -22.56
N LYS A 445 -3.45 21.01 -23.39
CA LYS A 445 -4.85 20.76 -22.98
C LYS A 445 -5.03 19.37 -22.36
N PHE A 446 -4.07 18.47 -22.53
CA PHE A 446 -4.13 17.12 -21.98
C PHE A 446 -3.90 17.15 -20.46
N LYS A 447 -4.95 16.84 -19.71
CA LYS A 447 -4.90 16.75 -18.25
C LYS A 447 -4.68 15.30 -17.87
N ILE A 448 -3.49 15.03 -17.34
CA ILE A 448 -3.14 13.77 -16.69
C ILE A 448 -2.80 14.07 -15.24
N ARG A 449 -3.23 13.19 -14.34
CA ARG A 449 -2.84 13.25 -12.94
C ARG A 449 -2.62 11.82 -12.44
N ILE A 450 -1.39 11.62 -11.96
CA ILE A 450 -0.98 10.42 -11.28
C ILE A 450 -0.97 10.73 -9.80
N GLU A 451 -1.80 10.01 -9.05
CA GLU A 451 -1.94 10.11 -7.62
C GLU A 451 -1.03 9.07 -6.97
N ASP A 452 -0.03 9.53 -6.22
CA ASP A 452 0.95 8.70 -5.54
C ASP A 452 0.91 8.88 -4.00
N PRO A 453 -0.19 8.51 -3.33
CA PRO A 453 -0.31 8.69 -1.88
C PRO A 453 0.88 8.11 -1.12
N PRO A 454 1.35 8.75 -0.03
CA PRO A 454 2.54 8.29 0.70
C PRO A 454 2.33 6.90 1.34
N ARG A 455 1.08 6.52 1.61
CA ARG A 455 0.70 5.22 2.19
C ARG A 455 0.26 4.19 1.14
N ARG A 456 0.62 4.40 -0.14
CA ARG A 456 0.15 3.54 -1.24
C ARG A 456 0.56 2.08 -1.16
N LYS A 457 1.60 1.75 -0.40
CA LYS A 457 2.02 0.37 -0.12
C LYS A 457 0.87 -0.47 0.49
N ASP A 458 0.03 0.13 1.33
CA ASP A 458 -1.01 -0.57 2.11
C ASP A 458 -2.41 -0.04 1.79
N MET A 459 -2.57 0.61 0.63
CA MET A 459 -3.81 1.29 0.26
C MET A 459 -5.01 0.35 0.16
N VAL A 460 -4.80 -0.86 -0.34
CA VAL A 460 -5.81 -1.93 -0.38
C VAL A 460 -6.35 -2.21 1.03
N PHE A 461 -5.46 -2.44 2.00
CA PHE A 461 -5.85 -2.67 3.38
C PHE A 461 -6.59 -1.46 3.98
N ILE A 462 -6.08 -0.25 3.77
CA ILE A 462 -6.68 0.99 4.28
C ILE A 462 -8.10 1.17 3.71
N GLY A 463 -8.28 0.95 2.41
CA GLY A 463 -9.59 0.98 1.76
C GLY A 463 -10.55 -0.06 2.34
N GLY A 464 -10.06 -1.28 2.57
CA GLY A 464 -10.81 -2.33 3.24
C GLY A 464 -11.21 -1.96 4.67
N ALA A 465 -10.30 -1.36 5.45
CA ALA A 465 -10.55 -0.93 6.83
C ALA A 465 -11.59 0.18 6.90
N VAL A 466 -11.55 1.14 5.97
CA VAL A 466 -12.56 2.20 5.85
C VAL A 466 -13.91 1.61 5.43
N LEU A 467 -13.93 0.76 4.41
CA LEU A 467 -15.18 0.13 3.92
C LEU A 467 -15.82 -0.72 5.01
N ALA A 468 -15.03 -1.56 5.68
CA ALA A 468 -15.50 -2.42 6.77
C ALA A 468 -16.07 -1.61 7.94
N GLU A 469 -15.45 -0.47 8.29
CA GLU A 469 -15.94 0.40 9.37
C GLU A 469 -17.28 1.05 9.02
N VAL A 470 -17.42 1.56 7.80
CA VAL A 470 -18.66 2.22 7.33
C VAL A 470 -19.81 1.22 7.17
N THR A 471 -19.49 -0.05 6.91
CA THR A 471 -20.48 -1.10 6.61
C THR A 471 -20.68 -2.11 7.74
N LYS A 472 -20.00 -1.98 8.89
CA LYS A 472 -20.04 -2.97 9.98
C LYS A 472 -21.44 -3.33 10.47
N ASP A 473 -22.37 -2.37 10.46
CA ASP A 473 -23.76 -2.54 10.90
C ASP A 473 -24.76 -2.77 9.75
N ARG A 474 -24.29 -2.88 8.50
CA ARG A 474 -25.16 -3.11 7.33
C ARG A 474 -25.32 -4.59 7.07
N ASP A 475 -26.35 -5.23 7.62
CA ASP A 475 -26.61 -6.67 7.44
C ASP A 475 -26.79 -7.07 5.95
N GLY A 476 -27.28 -6.14 5.11
CA GLY A 476 -27.40 -6.34 3.66
C GLY A 476 -26.07 -6.30 2.87
N PHE A 477 -24.97 -5.91 3.49
CA PHE A 477 -23.65 -5.84 2.83
C PHE A 477 -22.86 -7.13 3.02
N TRP A 478 -22.86 -7.67 4.24
CA TRP A 478 -22.10 -8.87 4.59
C TRP A 478 -22.85 -10.15 4.20
N MET A 479 -22.13 -11.18 3.78
CA MET A 479 -22.70 -12.52 3.63
C MET A 479 -22.66 -13.19 5.00
N SER A 480 -23.80 -13.60 5.54
CA SER A 480 -23.84 -14.24 6.86
C SER A 480 -23.69 -15.76 6.76
N LYS A 481 -23.21 -16.38 7.84
CA LYS A 481 -23.14 -17.85 7.96
C LYS A 481 -24.52 -18.49 7.83
N GLN A 482 -25.56 -17.85 8.32
CA GLN A 482 -26.93 -18.32 8.18
C GLN A 482 -27.37 -18.33 6.70
N GLU A 483 -27.14 -17.24 5.96
CA GLU A 483 -27.43 -17.18 4.52
C GLU A 483 -26.68 -18.28 3.75
N TYR A 484 -25.42 -18.52 4.11
CA TYR A 484 -24.61 -19.58 3.53
C TYR A 484 -25.14 -20.98 3.84
N GLN A 485 -25.60 -21.24 5.07
CA GLN A 485 -26.19 -22.55 5.42
C GLN A 485 -27.51 -22.80 4.71
N GLU A 486 -28.31 -21.76 4.46
CA GLU A 486 -29.60 -21.86 3.77
C GLU A 486 -29.45 -21.99 2.25
N GLN A 487 -28.49 -21.28 1.64
CA GLN A 487 -28.39 -21.11 0.18
C GLN A 487 -27.11 -21.70 -0.44
N GLY A 488 -26.16 -22.14 0.39
CA GLY A 488 -24.83 -22.55 -0.02
C GLY A 488 -24.06 -21.43 -0.73
N LEU A 489 -23.34 -21.79 -1.79
CA LEU A 489 -22.52 -20.86 -2.57
C LEU A 489 -23.32 -19.79 -3.33
N LYS A 490 -24.66 -19.90 -3.42
CA LYS A 490 -25.50 -18.87 -4.04
C LYS A 490 -25.43 -17.52 -3.32
N VAL A 491 -24.97 -17.49 -2.07
CA VAL A 491 -24.74 -16.25 -1.30
C VAL A 491 -23.79 -15.29 -2.02
N LEU A 492 -22.88 -15.79 -2.88
CA LEU A 492 -21.98 -14.99 -3.70
C LEU A 492 -22.70 -14.09 -4.73
N GLN A 493 -23.98 -14.36 -5.05
CA GLN A 493 -24.77 -13.47 -5.90
C GLN A 493 -24.98 -12.10 -5.25
N LYS A 494 -24.87 -11.99 -3.92
CA LYS A 494 -24.95 -10.73 -3.18
C LYS A 494 -23.84 -9.76 -3.59
N LEU A 495 -22.64 -10.28 -3.86
CA LEU A 495 -21.51 -9.48 -4.36
C LEU A 495 -21.81 -8.87 -5.74
N HIS A 496 -22.54 -9.60 -6.58
CA HIS A 496 -22.91 -9.16 -7.94
C HIS A 496 -24.11 -8.20 -7.96
N LYS A 497 -24.97 -8.22 -6.93
CA LYS A 497 -26.13 -7.32 -6.84
C LYS A 497 -25.78 -5.94 -6.32
N ILE A 498 -24.67 -5.80 -5.59
CA ILE A 498 -24.12 -4.51 -5.19
C ILE A 498 -23.35 -3.87 -6.37
N SER A 499 -22.97 -4.69 -7.37
CA SER A 499 -22.29 -4.25 -8.59
C SER A 499 -23.23 -3.91 -9.78
N HIS A 500 -24.54 -3.75 -9.57
CA HIS A 500 -25.53 -3.47 -10.62
C HIS A 500 -26.53 -2.39 -10.24
#